data_AF-A0A7C5HBY0-F1
#
_entry.id   AF-A0A7C5HBY0-F1
#
_cell.length_a   1.000
_cell.length_b   1.000
_cell.length_c   1.000
_cell.angle_alpha   90.00
_cell.angle_beta   90.00
_cell.angle_gamma   90.00
#
_symmetry.space_group_name_H-M   'P 1'
#
loop_
_entity.id
_entity.type
_entity.pdbx_description
1 polymer ?
#
loop_
_entity_poly.entity_id
_entity_poly.type
_entity_poly.pdbx_seq_one_letter_code
_entity_poly.pdbx_strand_id
1 'polypeptide(L)'
;AIVNLIGCSSGEKVKAIVPVKSFEEDRFLFLVTTKGIVKRMKLSDFSHPRKNGIIYSRLDDDETIEDVKVTGGNDSIIIVTRKGQAIHFVESEVRVMGRTAHGIRGIRLDKDDLVVGMVVAKRGDTLLVITEKGFGKRTDIDAYRKTHRGGKGVIAIKTNENRGNVVAIKDVHDNHELIFVTRIGQVVRMKASEIKTIGRNTQGVRIVRLKEDDSIIDVEKITP
;
A
#
# COMPACT_ATOMS: atom_id res chain seq x y z
N ALA A 1 -5.32 -23.51 6.92
CA ALA A 1 -4.88 -22.30 6.18
C ALA A 1 -5.97 -21.89 5.19
N ILE A 2 -6.25 -20.60 5.03
CA ILE A 2 -7.35 -20.06 4.20
C ILE A 2 -7.31 -20.57 2.74
N VAL A 3 -6.11 -20.85 2.22
CA VAL A 3 -5.89 -21.39 0.86
C VAL A 3 -6.66 -22.67 0.56
N ASN A 4 -6.86 -23.54 1.56
CA ASN A 4 -7.63 -24.78 1.41
C ASN A 4 -9.15 -24.54 1.33
N LEU A 5 -9.62 -23.39 1.81
CA LEU A 5 -11.03 -23.02 1.80
C LEU A 5 -11.44 -22.32 0.49
N ILE A 6 -10.50 -21.62 -0.16
CA ILE A 6 -10.76 -20.82 -1.36
C ILE A 6 -10.29 -21.48 -2.66
N GLY A 7 -9.75 -22.70 -2.59
CA GLY A 7 -9.37 -23.48 -3.78
C GLY A 7 -8.21 -22.87 -4.58
N CYS A 8 -7.25 -22.24 -3.91
CA CYS A 8 -6.07 -21.68 -4.57
C CYS A 8 -5.27 -22.76 -5.31
N SER A 9 -4.75 -22.40 -6.49
CA SER A 9 -3.84 -23.27 -7.23
C SER A 9 -2.47 -23.36 -6.52
N SER A 10 -1.70 -24.39 -6.82
CA SER A 10 -0.34 -24.54 -6.26
C SER A 10 0.52 -23.31 -6.59
N GLY A 11 1.08 -22.67 -5.57
CA GLY A 11 1.89 -21.45 -5.71
C GLY A 11 1.11 -20.13 -5.65
N GLU A 12 -0.23 -20.16 -5.70
CA GLU A 12 -1.06 -18.97 -5.56
C GLU A 12 -1.08 -18.49 -4.10
N LYS A 13 -0.94 -17.18 -3.90
CA LYS A 13 -0.92 -16.54 -2.58
C LYS A 13 -2.00 -15.49 -2.50
N VAL A 14 -2.69 -15.42 -1.36
CA VAL A 14 -3.60 -14.31 -1.05
C VAL A 14 -2.78 -13.02 -0.93
N LYS A 15 -3.08 -12.04 -1.79
CA LYS A 15 -2.39 -10.74 -1.80
C LYS A 15 -3.13 -9.65 -1.03
N ALA A 16 -4.45 -9.69 -1.05
CA ALA A 16 -5.28 -8.73 -0.33
C ALA A 16 -6.59 -9.40 0.10
N ILE A 17 -7.11 -8.95 1.23
CA ILE A 17 -8.46 -9.24 1.69
C ILE A 17 -9.18 -7.91 1.82
N VAL A 18 -10.27 -7.75 1.08
CA VAL A 18 -11.04 -6.50 1.04
C VAL A 18 -12.42 -6.78 1.62
N PRO A 19 -12.68 -6.41 2.89
CA PRO A 19 -13.99 -6.61 3.49
C PRO A 19 -15.01 -5.66 2.86
N VAL A 20 -16.12 -6.20 2.36
CA VAL A 20 -17.23 -5.43 1.76
C VAL A 20 -18.55 -5.88 2.36
N LYS A 21 -19.39 -4.93 2.76
CA LYS A 21 -20.73 -5.22 3.31
C LYS A 21 -21.77 -5.42 2.20
N SER A 22 -21.62 -4.68 1.12
CA SER A 22 -22.55 -4.56 0.00
C SER A 22 -21.76 -4.24 -1.28
N PHE A 23 -22.26 -4.69 -2.42
CA PHE A 23 -21.68 -4.41 -3.73
C PHE A 23 -22.35 -3.18 -4.37
N GLU A 24 -22.08 -2.02 -3.77
CA GLU A 24 -22.64 -0.72 -4.18
C GLU A 24 -22.14 -0.28 -5.57
N GLU A 25 -23.01 0.36 -6.36
CA GLU A 25 -22.71 0.83 -7.73
C GLU A 25 -21.80 2.09 -7.78
N ASP A 26 -21.80 2.88 -6.71
CA ASP A 26 -21.00 4.10 -6.54
C ASP A 26 -19.67 3.86 -5.80
N ARG A 27 -19.35 2.59 -5.53
CA ARG A 27 -18.08 2.16 -4.95
C ARG A 27 -17.19 1.52 -5.98
N PHE A 28 -15.89 1.65 -5.75
CA PHE A 28 -14.88 1.11 -6.66
C PHE A 28 -13.87 0.26 -5.89
N LEU A 29 -13.26 -0.68 -6.59
CA LEU A 29 -12.00 -1.28 -6.20
C LEU A 29 -10.88 -0.58 -6.96
N PHE A 30 -9.97 0.03 -6.21
CA PHE A 30 -8.74 0.58 -6.73
C PHE A 30 -7.60 -0.40 -6.43
N LEU A 31 -6.86 -0.79 -7.46
CA LEU A 31 -5.76 -1.75 -7.38
C LEU A 31 -4.45 -1.05 -7.75
N VAL A 32 -3.36 -1.43 -7.09
CA VAL A 32 -1.99 -1.11 -7.51
C VAL A 32 -1.14 -2.38 -7.54
N THR A 33 -0.28 -2.47 -8.54
CA THR A 33 0.64 -3.59 -8.72
C THR A 33 2.06 -3.24 -8.27
N THR A 34 2.92 -4.25 -8.15
CA THR A 34 4.35 -4.07 -7.84
C THR A 34 5.08 -3.20 -8.86
N LYS A 35 4.61 -3.13 -10.11
CA LYS A 35 5.21 -2.33 -11.21
C LYS A 35 4.56 -0.95 -11.39
N GLY A 36 3.66 -0.55 -10.49
CA GLY A 36 3.05 0.77 -10.51
C GLY A 36 1.93 0.94 -11.54
N ILE A 37 1.36 -0.16 -12.03
CA ILE A 37 0.11 -0.16 -12.78
C ILE A 37 -1.04 -0.05 -11.78
N VAL A 38 -2.03 0.75 -12.14
CA VAL A 38 -3.25 0.95 -11.37
C VAL A 38 -4.48 0.65 -12.22
N LYS A 39 -5.53 0.19 -11.56
CA LYS A 39 -6.82 -0.04 -12.21
C LYS A 39 -7.94 0.26 -11.22
N ARG A 40 -8.99 0.90 -11.74
CA ARG A 40 -10.22 1.19 -11.01
C ARG A 40 -11.37 0.40 -11.65
N MET A 41 -12.08 -0.38 -10.85
CA MET A 41 -13.21 -1.22 -11.27
C MET A 41 -14.42 -0.91 -10.42
N LYS A 42 -15.63 -1.10 -10.96
CA LYS A 42 -16.84 -1.01 -10.13
C LYS A 42 -16.82 -2.13 -9.10
N LEU A 43 -17.25 -1.83 -7.88
CA LEU A 43 -17.43 -2.87 -6.87
C LEU A 43 -18.56 -3.83 -7.26
N SER A 44 -19.60 -3.34 -7.93
CA SER A 44 -20.72 -4.17 -8.41
C SER A 44 -20.34 -5.25 -9.43
N ASP A 45 -19.20 -5.13 -10.12
CA ASP A 45 -18.65 -6.18 -11.01
C ASP A 45 -18.31 -7.48 -10.26
N PHE A 46 -18.29 -7.45 -8.92
CA PHE A 46 -17.94 -8.56 -8.03
C PHE A 46 -19.15 -9.15 -7.27
N SER A 47 -20.37 -8.66 -7.56
CA SER A 47 -21.62 -9.01 -6.86
C SER A 47 -22.06 -10.48 -6.97
N HIS A 48 -21.52 -11.23 -7.92
CA HIS A 48 -21.88 -12.62 -8.19
C HIS A 48 -20.70 -13.57 -7.94
N PRO A 49 -20.41 -13.91 -6.67
CA PRO A 49 -19.27 -14.75 -6.33
C PRO A 49 -19.41 -16.16 -6.92
N ARG A 50 -18.30 -16.71 -7.41
CA ARG A 50 -18.24 -18.08 -7.96
C ARG A 50 -17.32 -18.91 -7.08
N LYS A 51 -17.68 -20.18 -6.87
CA LYS A 51 -16.90 -21.12 -6.04
C LYS A 51 -15.44 -21.28 -6.50
N ASN A 52 -15.20 -21.18 -7.80
CA ASN A 52 -13.88 -21.35 -8.41
C ASN A 52 -13.11 -20.03 -8.57
N GLY A 53 -13.59 -18.94 -7.94
CA GLY A 53 -13.04 -17.61 -8.15
C GLY A 53 -13.38 -17.00 -9.51
N ILE A 54 -12.84 -15.81 -9.74
CA ILE A 54 -12.99 -15.04 -10.97
C ILE A 54 -11.68 -14.35 -11.33
N ILE A 55 -11.45 -14.10 -12.62
CA ILE A 55 -10.31 -13.29 -13.05
C ILE A 55 -10.51 -11.85 -12.56
N TYR A 56 -9.64 -11.41 -11.65
CA TYR A 56 -9.65 -10.07 -11.06
C TYR A 56 -8.95 -9.03 -11.94
N SER A 57 -7.78 -9.38 -12.48
CA SER A 57 -7.00 -8.56 -13.41
C SER A 57 -6.18 -9.44 -14.33
N ARG A 58 -5.93 -8.95 -15.55
CA ARG A 58 -4.78 -9.41 -16.31
C ARG A 58 -3.55 -8.68 -15.78
N LEU A 59 -2.46 -9.42 -15.63
CA LEU A 59 -1.16 -8.94 -15.15
C LEU A 59 -0.12 -9.44 -16.15
N ASP A 60 0.99 -8.71 -16.24
CA ASP A 60 2.17 -9.19 -16.95
C ASP A 60 2.91 -10.21 -16.07
N ASP A 61 3.72 -11.10 -16.66
CA ASP A 61 4.31 -12.25 -15.96
C ASP A 61 5.25 -11.86 -14.81
N ASP A 62 5.85 -10.65 -14.85
CA ASP A 62 6.77 -10.13 -13.84
C ASP A 62 6.10 -9.20 -12.81
N GLU A 63 4.77 -9.17 -12.79
CA GLU A 63 3.96 -8.28 -11.98
C GLU A 63 3.03 -9.04 -11.03
N THR A 64 2.85 -8.51 -9.82
CA THR A 64 1.81 -9.00 -8.91
C THR A 64 0.97 -7.85 -8.38
N ILE A 65 -0.25 -8.14 -7.97
CA ILE A 65 -1.06 -7.18 -7.19
C ILE A 65 -0.35 -6.95 -5.86
N GLU A 66 -0.10 -5.68 -5.55
CA GLU A 66 0.51 -5.25 -4.29
C GLU A 66 -0.56 -4.86 -3.28
N ASP A 67 -1.56 -4.06 -3.69
CA ASP A 67 -2.62 -3.62 -2.79
C ASP A 67 -3.94 -3.38 -3.53
N VAL A 68 -5.05 -3.48 -2.79
CA VAL A 68 -6.41 -3.21 -3.25
C VAL A 68 -7.18 -2.47 -2.15
N LYS A 69 -7.84 -1.36 -2.50
CA LYS A 69 -8.66 -0.56 -1.59
C LYS A 69 -10.05 -0.32 -2.18
N VAL A 70 -11.06 -0.26 -1.31
CA VAL A 70 -12.39 0.26 -1.69
C VAL A 70 -12.34 1.78 -1.67
N THR A 71 -12.86 2.41 -2.71
CA THR A 71 -12.88 3.86 -2.88
C THR A 71 -14.27 4.38 -3.29
N GLY A 72 -14.51 5.68 -3.11
CA GLY A 72 -15.78 6.38 -3.34
C GLY A 72 -15.89 7.14 -4.67
N GLY A 73 -14.93 6.98 -5.58
CA GLY A 73 -14.93 7.58 -6.92
C GLY A 73 -14.19 8.91 -7.05
N ASN A 74 -13.99 9.63 -5.94
CA ASN A 74 -13.28 10.92 -5.85
C ASN A 74 -12.16 10.92 -4.80
N ASP A 75 -11.78 9.75 -4.31
CA ASP A 75 -10.72 9.64 -3.30
C ASP A 75 -9.36 10.03 -3.85
N SER A 76 -8.53 10.54 -2.95
CA SER A 76 -7.12 10.82 -3.20
C SER A 76 -6.30 9.56 -2.88
N ILE A 77 -5.42 9.15 -3.78
CA ILE A 77 -4.58 7.95 -3.61
C ILE A 77 -3.12 8.37 -3.48
N ILE A 78 -2.44 7.83 -2.47
CA ILE A 78 -0.98 7.92 -2.35
C ILE A 78 -0.38 6.53 -2.55
N ILE A 79 0.51 6.39 -3.51
CA ILE A 79 1.28 5.17 -3.77
C ILE A 79 2.72 5.41 -3.35
N VAL A 80 3.33 4.49 -2.60
CA VAL A 80 4.73 4.60 -2.16
C VAL A 80 5.55 3.43 -2.69
N THR A 81 6.79 3.73 -3.04
CA THR A 81 7.76 2.79 -3.60
C THR A 81 8.79 2.35 -2.58
N ARG A 82 9.47 1.25 -2.88
CA ARG A 82 10.54 0.65 -2.10
C ARG A 82 11.72 1.61 -1.91
N LYS A 83 12.03 2.42 -2.93
CA LYS A 83 13.08 3.45 -2.85
C LYS A 83 12.59 4.79 -2.28
N GLY A 84 11.38 4.83 -1.70
CA GLY A 84 10.92 5.97 -0.92
C GLY A 84 10.38 7.14 -1.74
N GLN A 85 9.96 6.93 -2.99
CA GLN A 85 9.13 7.88 -3.74
C GLN A 85 7.65 7.69 -3.42
N ALA A 86 6.88 8.77 -3.40
CA ALA A 86 5.44 8.75 -3.31
C ALA A 86 4.79 9.61 -4.40
N ILE A 87 3.73 9.12 -5.03
CA ILE A 87 2.86 9.91 -5.90
C ILE A 87 1.49 10.07 -5.26
N HIS A 88 0.89 11.25 -5.39
CA HIS A 88 -0.43 11.56 -4.85
C HIS A 88 -1.29 12.13 -5.98
N PHE A 89 -2.40 11.46 -6.31
CA PHE A 89 -3.34 11.89 -7.36
C PHE A 89 -4.78 11.53 -6.99
N VAL A 90 -5.76 12.08 -7.70
CA VAL A 90 -7.18 11.74 -7.48
C VAL A 90 -7.53 10.51 -8.31
N GLU A 91 -8.23 9.54 -7.73
CA GLU A 91 -8.54 8.26 -8.38
C GLU A 91 -9.30 8.42 -9.70
N SER A 92 -10.03 9.53 -9.88
CA SER A 92 -10.79 9.84 -11.09
C SER A 92 -9.92 10.04 -12.33
N GLU A 93 -8.61 10.28 -12.17
CA GLU A 93 -7.62 10.24 -13.27
C GLU A 93 -7.46 8.83 -13.88
N VAL A 94 -7.93 7.79 -13.17
CA VAL A 94 -8.01 6.42 -13.65
C VAL A 94 -9.43 6.13 -14.09
N ARG A 95 -9.65 5.98 -15.40
CA ARG A 95 -10.96 5.59 -15.92
C ARG A 95 -11.41 4.25 -15.32
N VAL A 96 -12.72 4.09 -15.15
CA VAL A 96 -13.30 2.80 -14.75
C VAL A 96 -13.08 1.80 -15.88
N MET A 97 -12.63 0.61 -15.52
CA MET A 97 -12.30 -0.48 -16.45
C MET A 97 -12.96 -1.77 -15.98
N GLY A 98 -13.22 -2.69 -16.91
CA GLY A 98 -13.67 -4.04 -16.57
C GLY A 98 -12.56 -4.91 -16.01
N ARG A 99 -12.94 -6.01 -15.37
CA ARG A 99 -12.02 -6.95 -14.68
C ARG A 99 -10.87 -7.45 -15.56
N THR A 100 -11.11 -7.73 -16.83
CA THR A 100 -10.09 -8.29 -17.74
C THR A 100 -9.15 -7.28 -18.37
N ALA A 101 -9.30 -5.98 -18.08
CA ALA A 101 -8.37 -4.96 -18.55
C ALA A 101 -7.05 -5.00 -17.75
N HIS A 102 -5.94 -4.60 -18.39
CA HIS A 102 -4.61 -4.54 -17.75
C HIS A 102 -4.52 -3.42 -16.71
N GLY A 103 -4.99 -2.22 -17.05
CA GLY A 103 -4.83 -1.03 -16.22
C GLY A 103 -3.99 0.03 -16.93
N ILE A 104 -3.59 1.06 -16.19
CA ILE A 104 -2.78 2.16 -16.70
C ILE A 104 -1.71 2.53 -15.69
N ARG A 105 -0.66 3.23 -16.12
CA ARG A 105 0.40 3.67 -15.20
C ARG A 105 -0.13 4.63 -14.13
N GLY A 106 0.08 4.26 -12.87
CA GLY A 106 -0.19 5.07 -11.68
C GLY A 106 1.04 5.81 -11.17
N ILE A 107 2.21 5.17 -11.20
CA ILE A 107 3.51 5.79 -10.89
C ILE A 107 4.58 5.33 -11.87
N ARG A 108 5.52 6.23 -12.22
CA ARG A 108 6.73 5.87 -12.97
C ARG A 108 7.81 5.47 -11.97
N LEU A 109 8.23 4.22 -12.03
CA LEU A 109 9.29 3.66 -11.20
C LEU A 109 10.67 3.96 -11.81
N ASP A 110 11.66 4.20 -10.96
CA ASP A 110 13.06 4.15 -11.37
C ASP A 110 13.51 2.67 -11.48
N LYS A 111 14.69 2.45 -12.08
CA LYS A 111 15.23 1.09 -12.26
C LYS A 111 15.31 0.35 -10.92
N ASP A 112 14.89 -0.91 -10.89
CA ASP A 112 14.90 -1.80 -9.70
C ASP A 112 14.08 -1.29 -8.50
N ASP A 113 13.17 -0.34 -8.74
CA ASP A 113 12.17 0.09 -7.76
C ASP A 113 10.86 -0.67 -7.95
N LEU A 114 10.08 -0.77 -6.87
CA LEU A 114 8.80 -1.48 -6.83
C LEU A 114 7.84 -0.71 -5.93
N VAL A 115 6.54 -0.87 -6.14
CA VAL A 115 5.52 -0.38 -5.21
C VAL A 115 5.53 -1.23 -3.93
N VAL A 116 5.37 -0.58 -2.77
CA VAL A 116 5.19 -1.21 -1.45
C VAL A 116 3.73 -1.17 -0.99
N GLY A 117 2.93 -0.27 -1.55
CA GLY A 117 1.50 -0.23 -1.27
C GLY A 117 0.88 1.12 -1.61
N MET A 118 -0.39 1.26 -1.24
CA MET A 118 -1.10 2.53 -1.35
C MET A 118 -1.95 2.82 -0.12
N VAL A 119 -2.27 4.10 0.07
CA VAL A 119 -3.27 4.54 1.05
C VAL A 119 -4.31 5.41 0.37
N VAL A 120 -5.54 5.33 0.88
CA VAL A 120 -6.60 6.28 0.55
C VAL A 120 -6.40 7.50 1.45
N ALA A 121 -5.92 8.58 0.87
CA ALA A 121 -5.53 9.77 1.61
C ALA A 121 -6.75 10.53 2.13
N LYS A 122 -6.82 10.63 3.46
CA LYS A 122 -7.85 11.40 4.19
C LYS A 122 -7.21 12.61 4.85
N ARG A 123 -7.96 13.71 4.87
CA ARG A 123 -7.50 14.94 5.54
C ARG A 123 -7.38 14.70 7.04
N GLY A 124 -6.29 15.17 7.65
CA GLY A 124 -6.00 15.00 9.06
C GLY A 124 -5.25 13.71 9.42
N ASP A 125 -5.15 12.75 8.49
CA ASP A 125 -4.31 11.57 8.68
C ASP A 125 -2.84 11.87 8.32
N THR A 126 -1.96 11.05 8.88
CA THR A 126 -0.53 11.04 8.53
C THR A 126 -0.19 9.77 7.75
N LEU A 127 0.76 9.89 6.82
CA LEU A 127 1.37 8.74 6.16
C LEU A 127 2.55 8.24 7.00
N LEU A 128 2.41 7.04 7.55
CA LEU A 128 3.50 6.27 8.11
C LEU A 128 4.31 5.64 6.98
N VAL A 129 5.64 5.79 7.01
CA VAL A 129 6.58 5.09 6.13
C VAL A 129 7.65 4.42 6.97
N ILE A 130 7.83 3.11 6.80
CA ILE A 130 8.75 2.26 7.56
C ILE A 130 9.74 1.58 6.62
N THR A 131 11.00 1.51 7.02
CA THR A 131 12.06 0.79 6.33
C THR A 131 12.44 -0.52 7.01
N GLU A 132 13.04 -1.43 6.23
CA GLU A 132 13.43 -2.78 6.71
C GLU A 132 14.39 -2.74 7.90
N LYS A 133 15.20 -1.68 8.06
CA LYS A 133 16.16 -1.54 9.18
C LYS A 133 15.59 -0.86 10.43
N GLY A 134 14.27 -0.79 10.57
CA GLY A 134 13.64 -0.27 11.79
C GLY A 134 13.55 1.25 11.85
N PHE A 135 13.74 1.96 10.72
CA PHE A 135 13.57 3.40 10.65
C PHE A 135 12.24 3.76 10.03
N GLY A 136 11.74 4.93 10.38
CA GLY A 136 10.54 5.45 9.74
C GLY A 136 10.10 6.75 10.36
N LYS A 137 8.92 7.19 9.94
CA LYS A 137 8.32 8.44 10.38
C LYS A 137 6.88 8.53 9.94
N ARG A 138 6.17 9.46 10.55
CA ARG A 138 4.90 9.97 10.05
C ARG A 138 5.11 11.30 9.34
N THR A 139 4.30 11.57 8.34
CA THR A 139 4.26 12.87 7.69
C THR A 139 2.82 13.19 7.33
N ASP A 140 2.38 14.42 7.58
CA ASP A 140 1.03 14.86 7.21
C ASP A 140 0.76 14.59 5.73
N ILE A 141 -0.42 14.04 5.44
CA ILE A 141 -0.84 13.75 4.07
C ILE A 141 -0.83 15.02 3.21
N ASP A 142 -1.19 16.17 3.81
CA ASP A 142 -1.19 17.47 3.15
C ASP A 142 0.22 17.94 2.71
N ALA A 143 1.28 17.39 3.30
CA ALA A 143 2.65 17.67 2.84
C ALA A 143 2.97 17.01 1.49
N TYR A 144 2.19 16.00 1.07
CA TYR A 144 2.30 15.36 -0.24
C TYR A 144 1.41 16.10 -1.24
N ARG A 145 2.00 17.05 -1.96
CA ARG A 145 1.27 17.78 -3.02
C ARG A 145 0.64 16.81 -4.02
N LYS A 146 -0.59 17.10 -4.45
CA LYS A 146 -1.21 16.37 -5.55
C LYS A 146 -0.46 16.67 -6.86
N THR A 147 -0.29 15.63 -7.66
CA THR A 147 0.33 15.63 -8.99
C THR A 147 -0.51 14.73 -9.90
N HIS A 148 -0.29 14.77 -11.21
CA HIS A 148 -0.92 13.80 -12.11
C HIS A 148 -0.35 12.39 -11.93
N ARG A 149 -1.20 11.37 -12.17
CA ARG A 149 -0.76 9.98 -12.20
C ARG A 149 0.34 9.75 -13.26
N GLY A 150 1.14 8.71 -13.07
CA GLY A 150 2.20 8.32 -13.99
C GLY A 150 3.45 9.20 -13.95
N GLY A 151 3.49 10.18 -13.04
CA GLY A 151 4.71 10.90 -12.68
C GLY A 151 5.67 10.05 -11.84
N LYS A 152 6.88 10.58 -11.57
CA LYS A 152 7.85 9.94 -10.67
C LYS A 152 7.47 10.07 -9.17
N GLY A 153 6.59 11.02 -8.85
CA GLY A 153 6.27 11.37 -7.47
C GLY A 153 7.31 12.30 -6.84
N VAL A 154 7.30 12.34 -5.51
CA VAL A 154 8.18 13.12 -4.65
C VAL A 154 8.77 12.22 -3.57
N ILE A 155 9.90 12.62 -2.99
CA ILE A 155 10.50 11.88 -1.87
C ILE A 155 9.50 11.81 -0.71
N ALA A 156 9.24 10.58 -0.26
CA ALA A 156 8.49 10.23 0.93
C ALA A 156 9.43 9.95 2.11
N ILE A 157 10.58 9.31 1.87
CA ILE A 157 11.66 9.09 2.82
C ILE A 157 12.98 8.89 2.06
N LYS A 158 14.10 9.35 2.60
CA LYS A 158 15.42 9.08 2.03
C LYS A 158 15.90 7.70 2.47
N THR A 159 15.88 6.73 1.56
CA THR A 159 16.52 5.42 1.77
C THR A 159 18.02 5.50 1.52
N ASN A 160 18.77 4.61 2.15
CA ASN A 160 20.19 4.36 1.90
C ASN A 160 20.57 3.00 2.52
N GLU A 161 21.82 2.57 2.35
CA GLU A 161 22.30 1.30 2.90
C GLU A 161 22.11 1.20 4.42
N ASN A 162 22.26 2.28 5.17
CA ASN A 162 22.13 2.29 6.64
C ASN A 162 20.68 2.32 7.15
N ARG A 163 19.73 2.71 6.31
CA ARG A 163 18.29 2.78 6.64
C ARG A 163 17.50 1.66 5.97
N GLY A 164 18.03 1.08 4.91
CA GLY A 164 17.35 0.11 4.07
C GLY A 164 16.21 0.72 3.26
N ASN A 165 15.54 -0.15 2.54
CA ASN A 165 14.39 0.17 1.70
C ASN A 165 13.09 0.25 2.50
N VAL A 166 12.08 0.91 1.94
CA VAL A 166 10.71 0.94 2.49
C VAL A 166 10.11 -0.47 2.41
N VAL A 167 9.47 -0.89 3.50
CA VAL A 167 8.78 -2.20 3.61
C VAL A 167 7.31 -2.09 3.94
N ALA A 168 6.88 -0.98 4.54
CA ALA A 168 5.48 -0.80 4.88
C ALA A 168 5.08 0.68 4.88
N ILE A 169 3.83 0.92 4.52
CA ILE A 169 3.15 2.20 4.66
C ILE A 169 1.76 2.01 5.28
N LYS A 170 1.29 2.99 6.05
CA LYS A 170 -0.08 3.02 6.57
C LYS A 170 -0.58 4.46 6.70
N ASP A 171 -1.85 4.69 6.44
CA ASP A 171 -2.56 5.86 6.93
C ASP A 171 -2.81 5.68 8.43
N VAL A 172 -2.33 6.63 9.23
CA VAL A 172 -2.47 6.58 10.69
C VAL A 172 -2.83 7.93 11.30
N HIS A 173 -3.74 7.91 12.27
CA HIS A 173 -3.91 8.92 13.30
C HIS A 173 -3.24 8.51 14.63
N ASP A 174 -3.08 9.45 15.56
CA ASP A 174 -2.42 9.26 16.85
C ASP A 174 -2.98 8.12 17.71
N ASN A 175 -4.28 7.84 17.63
CA ASN A 175 -4.92 6.82 18.46
C ASN A 175 -4.77 5.38 17.91
N HIS A 176 -4.17 5.20 16.73
CA HIS A 176 -3.94 3.85 16.19
C HIS A 176 -2.79 3.17 16.94
N GLU A 177 -2.86 1.86 17.01
CA GLU A 177 -1.74 1.01 17.39
C GLU A 177 -1.23 0.21 16.20
N LEU A 178 0.07 -0.06 16.23
CA LEU A 178 0.81 -0.71 15.16
C LEU A 178 1.53 -1.93 15.72
N ILE A 179 1.50 -3.02 14.95
CA ILE A 179 2.29 -4.21 15.19
C ILE A 179 3.38 -4.27 14.13
N PHE A 180 4.63 -4.38 14.57
CA PHE A 180 5.79 -4.59 13.73
C PHE A 180 6.23 -6.03 13.88
N VAL A 181 6.44 -6.72 12.76
CA VAL A 181 6.92 -8.09 12.72
C VAL A 181 8.29 -8.12 12.07
N THR A 182 9.25 -8.75 12.74
CA THR A 182 10.61 -8.92 12.22
C THR A 182 10.81 -10.30 11.60
N ARG A 183 11.86 -10.43 10.78
CA ARG A 183 12.20 -11.64 10.04
C ARG A 183 12.45 -12.83 10.96
N ILE A 184 13.00 -12.60 12.15
CA ILE A 184 13.25 -13.65 13.15
C ILE A 184 12.05 -13.88 14.09
N GLY A 185 10.90 -13.26 13.81
CA GLY A 185 9.66 -13.47 14.55
C GLY A 185 9.48 -12.60 15.80
N GLN A 186 10.24 -11.50 15.95
CA GLN A 186 9.95 -10.55 17.03
C GLN A 186 8.73 -9.70 16.68
N VAL A 187 7.90 -9.45 17.68
CA VAL A 187 6.68 -8.64 17.54
C VAL A 187 6.78 -7.44 18.48
N VAL A 188 6.63 -6.23 17.93
CA VAL A 188 6.65 -4.98 18.69
C VAL A 188 5.33 -4.26 18.47
N ARG A 189 4.63 -3.92 19.56
CA ARG A 189 3.42 -3.10 19.52
C ARG A 189 3.76 -1.69 19.99
N MET A 190 3.29 -0.67 19.28
CA MET A 190 3.44 0.73 19.69
C MET A 190 2.27 1.58 19.22
N LYS A 191 2.01 2.70 19.90
CA LYS A 191 1.05 3.69 19.43
C LYS A 191 1.64 4.51 18.29
N ALA A 192 0.82 4.86 17.31
CA ALA A 192 1.24 5.75 16.23
C ALA A 192 1.71 7.11 16.77
N SER A 193 1.11 7.61 17.87
CA SER A 193 1.50 8.85 18.54
C SER A 193 2.96 8.87 19.05
N GLU A 194 3.57 7.71 19.29
CA GLU A 194 4.97 7.60 19.69
C GLU A 194 5.95 7.82 18.52
N ILE A 195 5.45 7.72 17.28
CA ILE A 195 6.25 7.90 16.06
C ILE A 195 6.25 9.38 15.68
N LYS A 196 7.45 9.95 15.50
CA LYS A 196 7.60 11.37 15.17
C LYS A 196 6.95 11.71 13.82
N THR A 197 6.15 12.78 13.83
CA THR A 197 5.68 13.46 12.64
C THR A 197 6.73 14.47 12.19
N ILE A 198 7.35 14.23 11.04
CA ILE A 198 8.38 15.10 10.47
C ILE A 198 8.21 15.20 8.95
N GLY A 199 8.88 16.18 8.34
CA GLY A 199 8.80 16.42 6.90
C GLY A 199 9.21 15.22 6.03
N ARG A 200 8.73 15.23 4.78
CA ARG A 200 8.91 14.13 3.82
C ARG A 200 10.37 13.84 3.50
N ASN A 201 11.17 14.88 3.22
CA ASN A 201 12.53 14.76 2.70
C ASN A 201 13.58 14.48 3.79
N THR A 202 13.32 13.49 4.64
CA THR A 202 14.16 13.11 5.80
C THR A 202 14.42 11.60 5.78
N GLN A 203 15.35 11.12 6.62
CA GLN A 203 15.67 9.69 6.75
C GLN A 203 14.79 8.95 7.76
N GLY A 204 13.84 9.65 8.41
CA GLY A 204 13.12 9.10 9.56
C GLY A 204 13.98 8.99 10.81
N VAL A 205 13.37 8.44 11.86
CA VAL A 205 14.01 8.10 13.14
C VAL A 205 13.92 6.60 13.37
N ARG A 206 14.73 6.08 14.29
CA ARG A 206 14.64 4.68 14.68
C ARG A 206 13.35 4.46 15.46
N ILE A 207 12.52 3.54 14.98
CA ILE A 207 11.23 3.15 15.56
C ILE A 207 11.41 1.82 16.30
N VAL A 208 12.02 0.83 15.65
CA VAL A 208 12.31 -0.49 16.24
C VAL A 208 13.83 -0.69 16.30
N ARG A 209 14.33 -1.14 17.45
CA ARG A 209 15.72 -1.63 17.57
C ARG A 209 15.73 -3.10 17.16
N LEU A 210 16.42 -3.40 16.07
CA LEU A 210 16.56 -4.75 15.54
C LEU A 210 17.83 -5.39 16.11
N LYS A 211 17.80 -6.73 16.21
CA LYS A 211 19.02 -7.51 16.44
C LYS A 211 19.90 -7.49 15.19
N GLU A 212 21.14 -7.94 15.34
CA GLU A 212 22.04 -8.15 14.21
C GLU A 212 21.39 -9.09 13.18
N ASP A 213 21.56 -8.75 11.90
CA ASP A 213 20.92 -9.39 10.74
C ASP A 213 19.38 -9.44 10.73
N ASP A 214 18.67 -8.86 11.68
CA ASP A 214 17.22 -8.81 11.66
C ASP A 214 16.68 -7.67 10.77
N SER A 215 15.43 -7.80 10.33
CA SER A 215 14.75 -6.81 9.48
C SER A 215 13.26 -6.82 9.75
N ILE A 216 12.61 -5.65 9.63
CA ILE A 216 11.15 -5.59 9.57
C ILE A 216 10.70 -6.23 8.26
N ILE A 217 9.74 -7.16 8.36
CA ILE A 217 9.11 -7.80 7.19
C ILE A 217 7.67 -7.33 6.99
N ASP A 218 7.00 -6.89 8.05
CA ASP A 218 5.62 -6.43 7.98
C ASP A 218 5.29 -5.44 9.11
N VAL A 219 4.33 -4.56 8.83
CA VAL A 219 3.77 -3.64 9.82
C VAL A 219 2.27 -3.57 9.61
N GLU A 220 1.50 -3.90 10.63
CA GLU A 220 0.04 -3.88 10.56
C GLU A 220 -0.60 -2.94 11.56
N LYS A 221 -1.70 -2.34 11.12
CA LYS A 221 -2.54 -1.45 11.92
C LYS A 221 -3.56 -2.31 12.68
N ILE A 222 -3.61 -2.16 14.00
CA ILE A 222 -4.63 -2.86 14.80
C ILE A 222 -5.97 -2.18 14.56
N THR A 223 -6.91 -2.91 14.00
CA THR A 223 -8.33 -2.51 13.94
C THR A 223 -9.00 -3.05 15.20
N PRO A 224 -9.62 -2.20 16.03
CA PRO A 224 -10.38 -2.65 17.19
C PRO A 224 -11.62 -3.48 16.82
#